data_AF-A0A2M7T9H7-F1
#
_entry.id   AF-A0A2M7T9H7-F1
#
_cell.length_a   1.000
_cell.length_b   1.000
_cell.length_c   1.000
_cell.angle_alpha   90.00
_cell.angle_beta   90.00
_cell.angle_gamma   90.00
#
_symmetry.space_group_name_H-M   'P 1'
#
loop_
_entity.id
_entity.type
_entity.pdbx_description
1 polymer ?
#
loop_
_entity_poly.entity_id
_entity_poly.type
_entity_poly.pdbx_seq_one_letter_code
_entity_poly.pdbx_strand_id
1 'polypeptide(L)' 'MNCWEFKHCGRDKTNDCPAYPKGGTECWRIAGTMCGGKVQGTFAQKLANCMDCDYYKSAKGIAS' A
#
# COMPACT_ATOMS: atom_id res chain seq x y z
N MET A 1 -5.96 -2.59 10.31
CA MET A 1 -5.95 -3.49 9.14
C MET A 1 -4.78 -3.09 8.26
N ASN A 2 -4.06 -4.06 7.74
CA ASN A 2 -2.96 -3.85 6.80
C ASN A 2 -3.48 -3.72 5.36
N CYS A 3 -2.69 -3.11 4.47
CA CYS A 3 -3.09 -2.92 3.08
C CYS A 3 -3.35 -4.24 2.33
N TRP A 4 -2.61 -5.31 2.64
CA TRP A 4 -2.80 -6.62 2.00
C TRP A 4 -4.06 -7.35 2.45
N GLU A 5 -4.50 -7.11 3.69
CA GLU A 5 -5.80 -7.58 4.19
C GLU A 5 -6.92 -6.85 3.46
N PHE A 6 -6.86 -5.52 3.38
CA PHE A 6 -7.88 -4.70 2.72
C PHE A 6 -7.98 -4.96 1.21
N LYS A 7 -6.84 -5.10 0.53
CA LYS A 7 -6.79 -5.30 -0.93
C LYS A 7 -6.83 -6.76 -1.35
N HIS A 8 -6.86 -7.71 -0.39
CA HIS A 8 -6.82 -9.16 -0.64
C HIS A 8 -5.73 -9.59 -1.64
N CYS A 9 -4.53 -9.00 -1.55
CA CYS A 9 -3.50 -9.17 -2.57
C CYS A 9 -2.55 -10.36 -2.33
N GLY A 10 -2.65 -11.04 -1.19
CA GLY A 10 -1.87 -12.25 -0.86
C GLY A 10 -0.38 -12.02 -0.61
N ARG A 11 0.07 -10.76 -0.50
CA ARG A 11 1.49 -10.40 -0.32
C ARG A 11 2.05 -10.75 1.05
N ASP A 12 1.17 -11.04 2.01
CA ASP A 12 1.48 -11.66 3.30
C ASP A 12 2.03 -13.09 3.19
N LYS A 13 1.85 -13.74 2.02
CA LYS A 13 2.30 -15.11 1.76
C LYS A 13 3.57 -15.17 0.90
N THR A 14 3.80 -14.16 0.08
CA THR A 14 4.93 -14.12 -0.87
C THR A 14 6.15 -13.39 -0.32
N ASN A 15 5.96 -12.51 0.68
CA ASN A 15 7.02 -11.71 1.30
C ASN A 15 7.83 -10.82 0.33
N ASP A 16 7.32 -10.57 -0.87
CA ASP A 16 8.01 -9.81 -1.93
C ASP A 16 7.57 -8.33 -2.00
N CYS A 17 6.72 -7.89 -1.07
CA CYS A 17 6.30 -6.50 -0.95
C CYS A 17 7.07 -5.81 0.18
N PRO A 18 7.79 -4.71 -0.08
CA PRO A 18 8.48 -3.92 0.95
C PRO A 18 7.62 -3.45 2.14
N ALA A 19 6.29 -3.42 1.99
CA ALA A 19 5.40 -3.09 3.10
C ALA A 19 5.19 -4.25 4.09
N TYR A 20 5.44 -5.50 3.70
CA TYR A 20 5.31 -6.65 4.60
C TYR A 20 6.61 -6.88 5.38
N PRO A 21 6.58 -7.28 6.68
CA PRO A 21 5.40 -7.56 7.50
C PRO A 21 4.90 -6.38 8.36
N LYS A 22 5.63 -5.27 8.45
CA LYS A 22 5.37 -4.22 9.46
C LYS A 22 4.80 -2.91 8.91
N GLY A 23 4.87 -2.71 7.60
CA GLY A 23 4.52 -1.47 6.93
C GLY A 23 3.11 -1.44 6.32
N GLY A 24 2.25 -2.40 6.64
CA GLY A 24 0.93 -2.51 6.02
C GLY A 24 -0.01 -1.36 6.37
N THR A 25 0.02 -0.88 7.61
CA THR A 25 -0.81 0.24 8.12
C THR A 25 -0.49 1.58 7.49
N GLU A 26 0.74 1.76 7.01
CA GLU A 26 1.25 3.00 6.43
C GLU A 26 1.94 2.75 5.09
N CYS A 27 1.43 1.79 4.31
CA CYS A 27 2.11 1.32 3.11
C CYS A 27 2.41 2.45 2.14
N TRP A 28 1.62 3.55 2.12
CA TRP A 28 1.84 4.77 1.32
C TRP A 28 3.15 5.51 1.61
N ARG A 29 3.81 5.26 2.75
CA ARG A 29 5.12 5.85 3.07
C ARG A 29 6.34 5.07 2.53
N ILE A 30 6.14 3.84 2.07
CA ILE A 30 7.22 2.94 1.69
C ILE A 30 7.37 2.94 0.17
N ALA A 31 8.54 3.28 -0.38
CA ALA A 31 8.78 3.19 -1.82
C ALA A 31 8.90 1.72 -2.27
N GLY A 32 8.67 1.44 -3.56
CA GLY A 32 8.86 0.11 -4.14
C GLY A 32 7.79 -0.94 -3.80
N THR A 33 6.67 -0.56 -3.15
CA THR A 33 5.60 -1.52 -2.81
C THR A 33 4.97 -2.16 -4.05
N MET A 34 4.37 -3.34 -3.90
CA MET A 34 3.86 -4.16 -5.01
C MET A 34 2.33 -4.07 -5.20
N CYS A 35 1.76 -2.85 -5.17
CA CYS A 35 0.32 -2.63 -5.33
C CYS A 35 -0.14 -3.00 -6.76
N GLY A 36 -1.25 -3.72 -6.88
CA GLY A 36 -1.79 -4.15 -8.19
C GLY A 36 -0.82 -5.02 -9.01
N GLY A 37 0.11 -5.70 -8.36
CA GLY A 37 1.14 -6.50 -9.03
C GLY A 37 2.31 -5.69 -9.63
N LYS A 38 2.34 -4.37 -9.45
CA LYS A 38 3.38 -3.49 -10.01
C LYS A 38 4.20 -2.82 -8.91
N VAL A 39 5.51 -2.70 -9.16
CA VAL A 39 6.40 -1.87 -8.34
C VAL A 39 5.93 -0.43 -8.41
N GLN A 40 5.57 0.14 -7.27
CA GLN A 40 5.25 1.54 -7.11
C GLN A 40 6.55 2.29 -6.83
N GLY A 41 7.06 3.05 -7.80
CA GLY A 41 8.43 3.60 -7.84
C GLY A 41 8.91 4.41 -6.62
N THR A 42 9.32 5.65 -6.85
CA THR A 42 9.79 6.53 -5.75
C THR A 42 8.67 6.88 -4.78
N PHE A 43 9.03 7.40 -3.60
CA PHE A 43 8.07 7.89 -2.62
C PHE A 43 7.07 8.90 -3.23
N ALA A 44 7.57 9.89 -3.99
CA ALA A 44 6.71 10.93 -4.59
C ALA A 44 5.72 10.36 -5.60
N GLN A 45 6.18 9.52 -6.54
CA GLN A 45 5.33 8.85 -7.52
C GLN A 45 4.25 7.99 -6.85
N LYS A 46 4.65 7.24 -5.83
CA LYS A 46 3.75 6.36 -5.12
C LYS A 46 2.74 7.13 -4.26
N LEU A 47 3.16 8.21 -3.60
CA LEU A 47 2.26 9.04 -2.81
C LEU A 47 1.17 9.65 -3.71
N ALA A 48 1.54 10.09 -4.91
CA ALA A 48 0.58 10.55 -5.91
C ALA A 48 -0.46 9.47 -6.24
N ASN A 49 -0.03 8.23 -6.54
CA ASN A 49 -0.94 7.10 -6.77
C ASN A 49 -1.79 6.77 -5.53
N CYS A 50 -1.24 6.94 -4.33
CA CYS A 50 -1.93 6.61 -3.07
C CYS A 50 -3.06 7.59 -2.75
N MET A 51 -3.02 8.85 -3.24
CA MET A 51 -4.12 9.80 -3.04
C MET A 51 -5.46 9.27 -3.59
N ASP A 52 -5.43 8.41 -4.61
CA ASP A 52 -6.60 7.76 -5.18
C ASP A 52 -6.88 6.35 -4.65
N CYS A 53 -6.01 5.80 -3.80
CA CYS A 53 -6.15 4.45 -3.27
C CYS A 53 -7.19 4.38 -2.15
N ASP A 54 -8.21 3.53 -2.27
CA ASP A 54 -9.27 3.40 -1.23
C ASP A 54 -8.71 3.04 0.15
N TYR A 55 -7.64 2.23 0.20
CA TYR A 55 -7.01 1.90 1.47
C TYR A 55 -6.36 3.12 2.12
N TYR A 56 -5.71 3.98 1.33
CA TYR A 56 -5.13 5.22 1.83
C TYR A 56 -6.23 6.16 2.34
N LYS A 57 -7.30 6.35 1.56
CA LYS A 57 -8.45 7.19 1.95
C LYS A 57 -9.09 6.68 3.25
N SER A 58 -9.34 5.37 3.33
CA SER A 58 -9.81 4.68 4.54
C SER A 58 -8.88 4.88 5.74
N ALA A 59 -7.58 4.61 5.59
CA ALA A 59 -6.61 4.70 6.67
C ALA A 59 -6.35 6.14 7.16
N LYS A 60 -6.56 7.14 6.29
CA LYS A 60 -6.40 8.56 6.63
C LYS A 60 -7.70 9.22 7.10
N GLY A 61 -8.82 8.50 7.13
CA GLY A 61 -10.12 9.07 7.49
C GLY A 61 -10.57 10.15 6.50
N ILE A 62 -10.09 10.10 5.26
CA ILE A 62 -10.53 10.98 4.19
C ILE A 62 -11.85 10.39 3.70
N ALA A 63 -12.95 10.89 4.24
CA ALA A 63 -14.30 10.50 3.85
C ALA A 63 -14.43 10.55 2.33
N SER A 64 -14.92 9.46 1.74
CA SER A 64 -15.54 9.47 0.40
C SER A 64 -17.04 9.61 0.58
#